data_AF-A0A7V9MRA0-F1
#
_entry.id   AF-A0A7V9MRA0-F1
#
_cell.length_a   1.000
_cell.length_b   1.000
_cell.length_c   1.000
_cell.angle_alpha   90.00
_cell.angle_beta   90.00
_cell.angle_gamma   90.00
#
_symmetry.space_group_name_H-M   'P 1'
#
loop_
_entity.id
_entity.type
_entity.pdbx_description
1 polymer ?
#
loop_
_entity_poly.entity_id
_entity_poly.type
_entity_poly.pdbx_seq_one_letter_code
_entity_poly.pdbx_strand_id
1 'polypeptide(L)'
;MKYFVLLASAFGLLASIPPAHAQPRPLKAEDAAAIRDENSLAPKRIDYRKRAFAHYDPVCAHCGYGIPDILEVAHIDGSRQNNEISNLVILCPNCHKMHDL
;
A
#
# COMPACT_ATOMS: atom_id res chain seq x y z
N MET A 1 -57.27 20.29 -21.59
CA MET A 1 -57.45 19.05 -20.81
C MET A 1 -56.21 18.18 -20.96
N LYS A 2 -55.70 17.66 -19.83
CA LYS A 2 -54.68 16.60 -19.66
C LYS A 2 -53.20 16.98 -19.84
N TYR A 3 -52.67 17.51 -18.73
CA TYR A 3 -51.42 17.12 -18.06
C TYR A 3 -50.76 15.82 -18.53
N PHE A 4 -49.44 15.83 -18.73
CA PHE A 4 -48.52 14.99 -17.94
C PHE A 4 -47.08 15.51 -18.03
N VAL A 5 -46.57 15.95 -16.89
CA VAL A 5 -45.15 16.16 -16.60
C VAL A 5 -44.50 14.78 -16.57
N LEU A 6 -43.42 14.56 -17.29
CA LEU A 6 -42.41 13.58 -16.90
C LEU A 6 -41.02 14.13 -17.18
N LEU A 7 -40.45 14.65 -16.09
CA LEU A 7 -39.03 14.82 -15.89
C LEU A 7 -38.33 13.46 -16.06
N ALA A 8 -37.24 13.43 -16.82
CA ALA A 8 -36.23 12.39 -16.71
C ALA A 8 -34.85 13.05 -16.68
N SER A 9 -34.57 13.70 -15.55
CA SER A 9 -33.21 13.96 -15.08
C SER A 9 -32.55 12.62 -14.75
N ALA A 10 -31.70 12.12 -15.65
CA ALA A 10 -31.00 10.86 -15.46
C ALA A 10 -29.60 10.92 -16.10
N PHE A 11 -28.65 11.48 -15.37
CA PHE A 11 -27.23 11.12 -15.37
C PHE A 11 -26.73 11.57 -13.99
N GLY A 12 -26.89 10.78 -12.93
CA GLY A 12 -26.33 9.43 -12.85
C GLY A 12 -24.95 9.56 -12.23
N LEU A 13 -24.93 9.73 -10.91
CA LEU A 13 -23.84 9.48 -9.96
C LEU A 13 -22.44 9.36 -10.55
N LEU A 14 -21.62 10.41 -10.38
CA LEU A 14 -20.17 10.26 -10.25
C LEU A 14 -19.92 9.41 -8.99
N ALA A 15 -19.93 8.09 -9.16
CA ALA A 15 -19.39 7.19 -8.18
C ALA A 15 -17.90 7.54 -8.03
N SER A 16 -17.56 8.14 -6.90
CA SER A 16 -16.19 8.31 -6.44
C SER A 16 -15.56 6.93 -6.39
N ILE A 17 -14.74 6.61 -7.40
CA ILE A 17 -13.93 5.40 -7.42
C ILE A 17 -13.02 5.49 -6.19
N PRO A 18 -13.16 4.62 -5.18
CA PRO A 18 -12.19 4.56 -4.10
C PRO A 18 -10.84 4.15 -4.71
N PRO A 19 -9.69 4.65 -4.21
CA PRO A 19 -8.40 4.19 -4.69
C PRO A 19 -8.27 2.69 -4.39
N ALA A 20 -8.57 1.87 -5.38
CA ALA A 20 -8.07 0.52 -5.47
C ALA A 20 -6.55 0.64 -5.45
N HIS A 21 -5.86 -0.19 -4.67
CA HIS A 21 -4.51 -0.73 -4.93
C HIS A 21 -3.71 -1.07 -3.67
N ALA A 22 -4.19 -0.80 -2.46
CA ALA A 22 -3.52 -1.25 -1.24
C ALA A 22 -4.01 -2.63 -0.75
N GLN A 23 -4.39 -3.56 -1.63
CA GLN A 23 -4.72 -4.91 -1.18
C GLN A 23 -3.43 -5.70 -0.90
N PRO A 24 -3.31 -6.36 0.26
CA PRO A 24 -2.16 -7.20 0.55
C PRO A 24 -2.13 -8.38 -0.43
N ARG A 25 -0.95 -8.67 -0.99
CA ARG A 25 -0.76 -9.83 -1.85
C ARG A 25 -1.01 -11.10 -1.01
N PRO A 26 -1.62 -12.16 -1.56
CA PRO A 26 -1.63 -13.45 -0.88
C PRO A 26 -0.19 -13.87 -0.59
N LEU A 27 0.11 -14.05 0.70
CA LEU A 27 1.42 -14.47 1.20
C LEU A 27 1.87 -15.71 0.43
N LYS A 28 2.96 -15.59 -0.34
CA LYS A 28 3.56 -16.74 -1.00
C LYS A 28 4.14 -17.67 0.06
N ALA A 29 3.87 -18.96 -0.09
CA ALA A 29 4.22 -20.00 0.89
C ALA A 29 5.75 -20.24 1.03
N GLU A 30 6.57 -19.65 0.16
CA GLU A 30 8.01 -19.96 0.05
C GLU A 30 8.94 -19.26 1.06
N ASP A 31 8.48 -18.27 1.83
CA ASP A 31 9.34 -17.52 2.77
C ASP A 31 9.39 -18.11 4.21
N ALA A 32 8.77 -19.27 4.44
CA ALA A 32 8.66 -19.89 5.77
C ALA A 32 9.97 -20.53 6.30
N ALA A 33 11.06 -20.53 5.54
CA ALA A 33 12.33 -21.14 5.95
C ALA A 33 13.24 -20.14 6.70
N ALA A 34 12.81 -19.73 7.89
CA ALA A 34 13.73 -19.15 8.87
C ALA A 34 14.63 -20.28 9.41
N ILE A 35 15.86 -20.36 8.88
CA ILE A 35 16.95 -21.15 9.45
C ILE A 35 17.12 -20.74 10.92
N ARG A 36 16.87 -21.70 11.83
CA ARG A 36 16.96 -21.53 13.29
C ARG A 36 18.43 -21.64 13.69
N ASP A 37 19.16 -20.52 13.63
CA ASP A 37 20.47 -20.41 14.27
C ASP A 37 20.25 -20.06 15.75
N GLU A 38 20.56 -21.00 16.62
CA GLU A 38 20.36 -20.96 18.06
C GLU A 38 21.43 -20.13 18.81
N ASN A 39 22.39 -19.52 18.11
CA ASN A 39 23.56 -18.89 18.73
C ASN A 39 23.79 -17.41 18.40
N SER A 40 22.86 -16.70 17.75
CA SER A 40 23.03 -15.28 17.46
C SER A 40 22.32 -14.38 18.48
N LEU A 41 23.03 -13.96 19.54
CA LEU A 41 22.57 -12.94 20.51
C LEU A 41 22.45 -11.52 19.92
N ALA A 42 22.77 -11.35 18.63
CA ALA A 42 22.68 -10.07 17.94
C ALA A 42 21.25 -9.87 17.42
N PRO A 43 20.60 -8.73 17.69
CA PRO A 43 19.29 -8.44 17.13
C PRO A 43 19.40 -8.44 15.60
N LYS A 44 18.70 -9.37 14.95
CA LYS A 44 18.62 -9.44 13.48
C LYS A 44 18.01 -8.13 13.00
N ARG A 45 18.79 -7.29 12.32
CA ARG A 45 18.32 -6.01 11.79
C ARG A 45 17.15 -6.30 10.85
N ILE A 46 15.97 -5.80 11.19
CA ILE A 46 14.77 -6.00 10.39
C ILE A 46 14.83 -5.06 9.19
N ASP A 47 14.85 -5.64 8.00
CA ASP A 47 14.79 -4.90 6.75
C ASP A 47 13.31 -4.60 6.41
N TYR A 48 12.85 -3.40 6.78
CA TYR A 48 11.47 -2.96 6.58
C TYR A 48 11.09 -2.90 5.11
N ARG A 49 12.05 -2.59 4.22
CA ARG A 49 11.83 -2.56 2.78
C ARG A 49 11.46 -3.95 2.28
N LYS A 50 12.28 -4.96 2.61
CA LYS A 50 11.98 -6.35 2.21
C LYS A 50 10.63 -6.83 2.73
N ARG A 51 10.27 -6.46 3.97
CA ARG A 51 8.95 -6.80 4.53
C ARG A 51 7.81 -6.14 3.75
N ALA A 52 7.88 -4.84 3.47
CA ALA A 52 6.83 -4.16 2.72
C ALA A 52 6.64 -4.77 1.32
N PHE A 53 7.71 -5.02 0.58
CA PHE A 53 7.65 -5.61 -0.77
C PHE A 53 7.26 -7.09 -0.80
N ALA A 54 7.41 -7.82 0.32
CA ALA A 54 6.92 -9.19 0.44
C ALA A 54 5.39 -9.23 0.66
N HIS A 55 4.84 -8.25 1.38
CA HIS A 55 3.42 -8.21 1.76
C HIS A 55 2.53 -7.39 0.81
N TYR A 56 3.06 -6.34 0.19
CA TYR A 56 2.32 -5.45 -0.69
C TYR A 56 2.79 -5.57 -2.14
N ASP A 57 1.89 -5.26 -3.06
CA ASP A 57 2.28 -5.14 -4.46
C ASP A 57 3.24 -3.97 -4.66
N PRO A 58 4.22 -4.09 -5.57
CA PRO A 58 5.20 -3.04 -5.84
C PRO A 58 4.58 -1.94 -6.70
N VAL A 59 3.56 -1.28 -6.16
CA VAL A 59 2.84 -0.15 -6.74
C VAL A 59 2.69 0.93 -5.68
N CYS A 60 2.73 2.18 -6.09
CA CYS A 60 2.43 3.30 -5.21
C CYS A 60 0.97 3.24 -4.77
N ALA A 61 0.73 3.18 -3.46
CA ALA A 61 -0.61 3.13 -2.88
C ALA A 61 -1.45 4.39 -3.17
N HIS A 62 -0.81 5.50 -3.54
CA HIS A 62 -1.50 6.76 -3.83
C HIS A 62 -1.83 6.98 -5.32
N CYS A 63 -0.87 6.75 -6.21
CA CYS A 63 -1.03 7.07 -7.64
C CYS A 63 -0.94 5.86 -8.58
N GLY A 64 -0.69 4.66 -8.05
CA GLY A 64 -0.58 3.43 -8.84
C GLY A 64 0.71 3.27 -9.65
N TYR A 65 1.70 4.17 -9.49
CA TYR A 65 3.00 4.04 -10.15
C TYR A 65 3.66 2.69 -9.81
N GLY A 66 4.04 1.90 -10.81
CA GLY A 66 4.34 0.47 -10.64
C GLY A 66 5.74 0.02 -11.05
N ILE A 67 6.75 0.91 -10.98
CA ILE A 67 8.16 0.52 -11.23
C ILE A 67 8.85 0.24 -9.89
N PRO A 68 9.09 -1.04 -9.53
CA PRO A 68 9.54 -1.43 -8.19
C PRO A 68 10.85 -0.76 -7.75
N ASP A 69 11.77 -0.56 -8.70
CA ASP A 69 13.11 -0.02 -8.44
C ASP A 69 13.07 1.45 -7.99
N ILE A 70 12.01 2.18 -8.35
CA ILE A 70 11.83 3.60 -8.04
C ILE A 70 10.96 3.79 -6.78
N LEU A 71 10.24 2.76 -6.35
CA LEU A 71 9.35 2.84 -5.20
C LEU A 71 10.12 2.87 -3.89
N GLU A 72 9.56 3.61 -2.94
CA GLU A 72 10.05 3.85 -1.59
C GLU A 72 9.03 3.31 -0.59
N VAL A 73 9.51 3.01 0.62
CA VAL A 73 8.67 2.53 1.72
C VAL A 73 8.63 3.62 2.77
N ALA A 74 7.43 4.06 3.08
CA ALA A 74 7.12 5.14 4.00
C ALA A 74 6.52 4.59 5.29
N HIS A 75 6.74 5.28 6.41
CA HIS A 75 6.17 4.92 7.71
C HIS A 75 4.96 5.81 7.96
N ILE A 76 3.76 5.23 8.06
CA ILE A 76 2.51 5.99 8.19
C ILE A 76 2.52 6.87 9.44
N ASP A 77 3.13 6.41 10.53
CA ASP A 77 3.30 7.15 11.78
C ASP A 77 4.54 8.08 11.81
N GLY A 78 5.34 8.11 10.75
CA GLY A 78 6.62 8.85 10.67
C GLY A 78 7.73 8.29 11.56
N SER A 79 7.49 7.19 12.29
CA SER A 79 8.44 6.59 13.23
C SER A 79 9.19 5.43 12.61
N ARG A 80 10.47 5.65 12.31
CA ARG A 80 11.39 4.62 11.78
C ARG A 80 11.63 3.44 12.73
N GLN A 81 11.18 3.55 13.97
CA GLN A 81 11.27 2.48 14.97
C GLN A 81 10.12 1.47 14.83
N ASN A 82 8.97 1.92 14.33
CA ASN A 82 7.78 1.10 14.18
C ASN A 82 7.78 0.37 12.84
N ASN A 83 8.40 -0.81 12.81
CA ASN A 83 8.52 -1.62 11.59
C ASN A 83 7.36 -2.61 11.40
N GLU A 84 6.18 -2.35 11.98
CA GLU A 84 4.99 -3.17 11.74
C GLU A 84 4.51 -3.05 10.29
N ILE A 85 4.08 -4.16 9.67
CA ILE A 85 3.67 -4.16 8.25
C ILE A 85 2.48 -3.24 8.00
N SER A 86 1.57 -3.14 8.98
CA SER A 86 0.43 -2.21 8.98
C SER A 86 0.85 -0.74 9.00
N ASN A 87 2.05 -0.43 9.47
CA ASN A 87 2.62 0.91 9.53
C ASN A 87 3.48 1.24 8.29
N LEU A 88 3.72 0.28 7.40
CA LEU A 88 4.51 0.48 6.19
C LEU A 88 3.60 0.64 4.97
N VAL A 89 3.92 1.58 4.11
CA VAL A 89 3.22 1.79 2.82
C VAL A 89 4.22 1.98 1.69
N ILE A 90 3.91 1.45 0.50
CA ILE A 90 4.73 1.63 -0.70
C ILE A 90 4.26 2.86 -1.45
N LEU A 91 5.17 3.81 -1.70
CA LEU A 91 4.90 5.08 -2.39
C LEU A 91 5.97 5.36 -3.45
N CYS A 92 5.62 6.16 -4.45
CA CYS A 92 6.63 6.72 -5.36
C CYS A 92 7.29 7.96 -4.74
N PRO A 93 8.51 8.36 -5.18
CA PRO A 93 9.24 9.48 -4.58
C PRO A 93 8.47 10.81 -4.62
N ASN A 94 7.62 10.99 -5.63
CA ASN A 94 6.78 12.19 -5.73
C ASN A 94 5.68 12.18 -4.66
N CYS A 95 4.96 11.07 -4.49
CA CYS A 95 3.91 10.96 -3.48
C CYS A 95 4.47 10.95 -2.06
N HIS A 96 5.64 10.33 -1.86
CA HIS A 96 6.36 10.34 -0.60
C HIS A 96 6.68 11.78 -0.16
N LYS A 97 7.20 12.61 -1.09
CA LYS A 97 7.47 14.04 -0.84
C LYS A 97 6.21 14.89 -0.68
N MET A 98 5.12 14.57 -1.39
CA MET A 98 3.87 15.34 -1.29
C MET A 98 3.14 15.11 0.04
N HIS A 99 3.19 13.88 0.56
CA HIS A 99 2.50 13.49 1.79
C HIS A 99 3.39 13.48 3.03
N ASP A 100 4.71 13.66 2.86
CA ASP A 100 5.72 13.69 3.91
C ASP A 100 5.64 12.47 4.85
N LEU A 101 5.49 11.29 4.23
CA LEU A 101 5.47 9.99 4.92
C LEU A 101 6.85 9.34 4.97
#